data_AF-A0A353XYU3-F1
#
_entry.id   AF-A0A353XYU3-F1
#
_cell.length_a   1.000
_cell.length_b   1.000
_cell.length_c   1.000
_cell.angle_alpha   90.00
_cell.angle_beta   90.00
_cell.angle_gamma   90.00
#
_symmetry.space_group_name_H-M   'P 1'
#
loop_
_entity.id
_entity.type
_entity.pdbx_description
1 polymer ?
#
loop_
_entity_poly.entity_id
_entity_poly.type
_entity_poly.pdbx_seq_one_letter_code
_entity_poly.pdbx_strand_id
1 'polypeptide(L)'
;MMIKNSLYLFAVTALSLGLLSCSQSGPVENAANDLCECLKPVFSDMEKFSQALQSGDKAEMEKIATAAGKMGEQSANCMQSIQERYPEIEDDINLQTQVTVRIKELCPPPEIFGAIPH
;
A
#
# COMPACT_ATOMS: atom_id res chain seq x y z
N MET A 1 -59.85 31.30 10.73
CA MET A 1 -59.32 31.37 9.35
C MET A 1 -57.85 31.76 9.45
N MET A 2 -56.94 30.78 9.35
CA MET A 2 -56.17 30.48 8.13
C MET A 2 -55.02 31.48 7.89
N ILE A 3 -53.85 31.20 8.46
CA ILE A 3 -52.58 31.30 7.72
C ILE A 3 -51.70 30.09 8.14
N LYS A 4 -52.13 28.89 7.71
CA LYS A 4 -51.28 27.70 7.61
C LYS A 4 -50.31 27.94 6.45
N ASN A 5 -49.21 28.66 6.65
CA ASN A 5 -48.20 28.80 5.59
C ASN A 5 -46.77 29.09 6.09
N SER A 6 -46.51 28.87 7.39
CA SER A 6 -45.21 29.14 8.02
C SER A 6 -44.52 27.84 8.45
N LEU A 7 -44.54 26.83 7.58
CA LEU A 7 -43.85 25.56 7.83
C LEU A 7 -43.23 24.93 6.57
N TYR A 8 -43.14 25.69 5.47
CA TYR A 8 -42.61 25.23 4.18
C TYR A 8 -41.31 25.91 3.75
N LEU A 9 -40.69 26.71 4.63
CA LEU A 9 -39.46 27.47 4.32
C LEU A 9 -38.19 26.94 4.99
N PHE A 10 -38.29 25.87 5.79
CA PHE A 10 -37.12 25.24 6.43
C PHE A 10 -36.88 23.78 6.01
N ALA A 11 -37.55 23.32 4.95
CA ALA A 11 -37.41 21.95 4.43
C ALA A 11 -36.67 21.88 3.06
N VAL A 12 -36.00 22.97 2.65
CA VAL A 12 -35.21 23.06 1.40
C VAL A 12 -33.72 23.25 1.67
N THR A 13 -33.24 22.84 2.85
CA THR A 13 -31.81 22.62 3.13
C THR A 13 -31.47 21.13 3.19
N ALA A 14 -32.19 20.33 2.40
CA ALA A 14 -31.73 19.00 2.00
C ALA A 14 -30.85 19.16 0.75
N LEU A 15 -29.76 18.38 0.70
CA LEU A 15 -28.95 18.11 -0.51
C LEU A 15 -28.09 19.26 -1.06
N SER A 16 -27.00 19.63 -0.40
CA SER A 16 -25.91 20.33 -1.13
C SER A 16 -24.48 20.08 -0.65
N LEU A 17 -24.25 19.53 0.55
CA LEU A 17 -22.88 19.31 1.06
C LEU A 17 -22.46 17.83 1.14
N GLY A 18 -23.26 16.93 0.59
CA GLY A 18 -22.89 15.53 0.40
C GLY A 18 -22.10 15.28 -0.88
N LEU A 19 -21.35 16.28 -1.40
CA LEU A 19 -20.26 16.01 -2.34
C LEU A 19 -19.20 15.25 -1.55
N LEU A 20 -19.44 13.94 -1.42
CA LEU A 20 -18.43 12.93 -1.26
C LEU A 20 -17.20 13.40 -2.03
N SER A 21 -16.20 13.86 -1.28
CA SER A 21 -14.84 13.86 -1.74
C SER A 21 -14.50 12.40 -2.00
N CYS A 22 -14.91 11.88 -3.15
CA CYS A 22 -14.14 10.88 -3.84
C CYS A 22 -12.82 11.58 -4.12
N SER A 23 -11.96 11.62 -3.10
CA SER A 23 -10.53 11.79 -3.27
C SER A 23 -10.13 10.60 -4.11
N GLN A 24 -10.25 10.76 -5.42
CA GLN A 24 -9.66 9.86 -6.38
C GLN A 24 -8.19 9.85 -6.00
N SER A 25 -7.79 8.77 -5.33
CA SER A 25 -6.43 8.60 -4.85
C SER A 25 -5.49 8.86 -6.02
N GLY A 26 -4.54 9.77 -5.82
CA GLY A 26 -3.61 10.16 -6.87
C GLY A 26 -2.74 8.97 -7.31
N PRO A 27 -2.01 9.10 -8.43
CA PRO A 27 -1.16 8.02 -8.96
C PRO A 27 -0.17 7.49 -7.92
N VAL A 28 0.36 8.37 -7.06
CA VAL A 28 1.23 8.00 -5.93
C VAL A 28 0.53 7.05 -4.95
N GLU A 29 -0.69 7.37 -4.54
CA GLU A 29 -1.43 6.60 -3.54
C GLU A 29 -1.86 5.24 -4.10
N ASN A 30 -2.30 5.19 -5.37
CA ASN A 30 -2.69 3.94 -6.02
C ASN A 30 -1.49 3.02 -6.25
N ALA A 31 -0.39 3.56 -6.78
CA ALA A 31 0.82 2.79 -7.00
C ALA A 31 1.41 2.26 -5.68
N ALA A 32 1.41 3.07 -4.62
CA ALA A 32 1.86 2.63 -3.30
C ALA A 32 0.98 1.49 -2.75
N ASN A 33 -0.35 1.60 -2.83
CA ASN A 33 -1.26 0.54 -2.39
C ASN A 33 -1.11 -0.74 -3.21
N ASP A 34 -1.06 -0.64 -4.55
CA ASP A 34 -0.89 -1.78 -5.44
C ASP A 34 0.43 -2.50 -5.16
N LEU A 35 1.49 -1.73 -4.93
CA LEU A 35 2.80 -2.27 -4.61
C LEU A 35 2.82 -2.95 -3.24
N CYS A 36 2.18 -2.34 -2.23
CA CYS A 36 2.01 -2.95 -0.92
C CYS A 36 1.27 -4.30 -0.98
N GLU A 37 0.14 -4.37 -1.68
CA GLU A 37 -0.62 -5.61 -1.82
C GLU A 37 0.17 -6.69 -2.57
N CYS A 38 0.96 -6.28 -3.55
CA CYS A 38 1.75 -7.17 -4.35
C CYS A 38 3.02 -7.69 -3.62
N LEU A 39 3.61 -6.90 -2.72
CA LEU A 39 4.75 -7.31 -1.88
C LEU A 39 4.34 -8.06 -0.60
N LYS A 40 3.07 -7.99 -0.20
CA LYS A 40 2.51 -8.71 0.95
C LYS A 40 2.94 -10.18 1.10
N PRO A 41 2.91 -11.04 0.07
CA PRO A 41 3.41 -12.41 0.18
C PRO A 41 4.90 -12.47 0.50
N VAL A 42 5.71 -11.59 -0.11
CA VAL A 42 7.15 -11.49 0.14
C VAL A 42 7.39 -11.08 1.59
N PHE A 43 6.70 -10.06 2.08
CA PHE A 43 6.82 -9.62 3.47
C PHE A 43 6.43 -10.72 4.46
N SER A 44 5.38 -11.49 4.18
CA SER A 44 4.99 -12.62 5.03
C SER A 44 6.07 -13.71 5.10
N ASP A 45 6.71 -14.04 3.99
CA ASP A 45 7.78 -15.04 3.98
C ASP A 45 9.06 -14.52 4.66
N MET A 46 9.32 -13.22 4.56
CA MET A 46 10.39 -12.56 5.30
C MET A 46 10.13 -12.57 6.81
N GLU A 47 8.92 -12.29 7.27
CA GLU A 47 8.58 -12.39 8.70
C GLU A 47 8.83 -13.80 9.25
N LYS A 48 8.45 -14.84 8.50
CA LYS A 48 8.75 -16.24 8.88
C LYS A 48 10.25 -16.47 8.98
N PHE A 49 11.04 -15.89 8.08
CA PHE A 49 12.49 -15.98 8.13
C PHE A 49 13.06 -15.30 9.37
N SER A 50 12.54 -14.13 9.72
CA SER A 50 12.89 -13.44 10.97
C SER A 50 12.62 -14.30 12.19
N GLN A 51 11.44 -14.91 12.24
CA GLN A 51 11.03 -15.76 13.35
C GLN A 51 11.90 -17.02 13.43
N ALA A 52 12.22 -17.64 12.30
CA ALA A 52 13.11 -18.79 12.22
C ALA A 52 14.54 -18.45 12.67
N LEU A 53 15.06 -17.27 12.31
CA LEU A 53 16.34 -16.76 12.79
C LEU A 53 16.34 -16.56 14.31
N GLN A 54 15.30 -15.94 14.85
CA GLN A 54 15.17 -15.68 16.28
C GLN A 54 15.00 -16.96 17.10
N SER A 55 14.30 -17.96 16.57
CA SER A 55 14.06 -19.26 17.22
C SER A 55 15.19 -20.27 17.03
N GLY A 56 16.10 -20.02 16.06
CA GLY A 56 17.14 -20.96 15.67
C GLY A 56 16.61 -22.17 14.89
N ASP A 57 15.41 -22.07 14.28
CA ASP A 57 14.81 -23.14 13.48
C ASP A 57 15.50 -23.25 12.11
N LYS A 58 16.56 -24.06 12.09
CA LYS A 58 17.36 -24.30 10.88
C LYS A 58 16.55 -24.93 9.74
N ALA A 59 15.55 -25.75 10.05
CA ALA A 59 14.74 -26.41 9.02
C ALA A 59 13.85 -25.40 8.31
N GLU A 60 13.26 -24.46 9.06
CA GLU A 60 12.47 -23.38 8.48
C GLU A 60 13.35 -22.37 7.73
N MET A 61 14.54 -22.05 8.25
CA MET A 61 15.51 -21.21 7.54
C MET A 61 15.91 -21.80 6.18
N GLU A 62 16.15 -23.12 6.09
CA GLU A 62 16.55 -23.80 4.85
C GLU A 62 15.42 -23.81 3.81
N LYS A 63 14.17 -24.04 4.25
CA LYS A 63 12.99 -23.93 3.38
C LYS A 63 12.85 -22.53 2.80
N ILE A 64 13.01 -21.50 3.64
CA ILE A 64 12.89 -20.10 3.22
C ILE A 64 14.06 -19.72 2.31
N ALA A 65 15.30 -20.14 2.61
CA ALA A 65 16.44 -19.92 1.74
C ALA A 65 16.24 -20.53 0.34
N THR A 66 15.62 -21.71 0.26
CA THR A 66 15.22 -22.33 -1.02
C THR A 66 14.13 -21.52 -1.72
N ALA A 67 13.21 -20.92 -0.98
CA ALA A 67 12.16 -20.06 -1.50
C ALA A 67 12.62 -18.61 -1.82
N ALA A 68 13.82 -18.20 -1.39
CA ALA A 68 14.32 -16.82 -1.57
C ALA A 68 14.43 -16.43 -3.05
N GLY A 69 14.78 -17.37 -3.93
CA GLY A 69 14.76 -17.13 -5.38
C GLY A 69 13.38 -16.76 -5.89
N LYS A 70 12.33 -17.44 -5.39
CA LYS A 70 10.93 -17.13 -5.70
C LYS A 70 10.49 -15.78 -5.14
N MET A 71 10.95 -15.41 -3.94
CA MET A 71 10.66 -14.09 -3.36
C MET A 71 11.27 -12.96 -4.20
N GLY A 72 12.51 -13.16 -4.68
CA GLY A 72 13.17 -12.23 -5.60
C GLY A 72 12.41 -12.08 -6.92
N GLU A 73 12.00 -13.20 -7.52
CA GLU A 73 11.18 -13.19 -8.75
C GLU A 73 9.83 -12.49 -8.54
N GLN A 74 9.14 -12.80 -7.43
CA GLN A 74 7.86 -12.15 -7.09
C GLN A 74 8.03 -10.64 -6.90
N SER A 75 9.10 -10.21 -6.24
CA SER A 75 9.41 -8.79 -6.05
C SER A 75 9.70 -8.09 -7.38
N ALA A 76 10.48 -8.73 -8.26
CA ALA A 76 10.78 -8.18 -9.58
C ALA A 76 9.53 -8.05 -10.45
N ASN A 77 8.71 -9.10 -10.51
CA ASN A 77 7.43 -9.10 -11.22
C ASN A 77 6.49 -8.03 -10.66
N CYS A 78 6.54 -7.80 -9.35
CA CYS A 78 5.79 -6.75 -8.69
C CYS A 78 6.20 -5.36 -9.19
N MET A 79 7.51 -5.07 -9.19
CA MET A 79 8.05 -3.81 -9.70
C MET A 79 7.68 -3.58 -11.16
N GLN A 80 7.86 -4.59 -12.00
CA GLN A 80 7.53 -4.51 -13.41
C GLN A 80 6.03 -4.21 -13.62
N SER A 81 5.15 -4.90 -12.88
CA SER A 81 3.70 -4.69 -13.00
C SER A 81 3.25 -3.28 -12.55
N ILE A 82 3.98 -2.65 -11.63
CA ILE A 82 3.73 -1.26 -11.24
C ILE A 82 4.19 -0.30 -12.34
N GLN A 83 5.37 -0.51 -12.91
CA GLN A 83 5.88 0.30 -14.04
C GLN A 83 4.91 0.26 -15.23
N GLU A 84 4.42 -0.93 -15.59
CA GLU A 84 3.45 -1.08 -16.69
C GLU A 84 2.11 -0.39 -16.42
N ARG A 85 1.67 -0.30 -15.15
CA ARG A 85 0.39 0.32 -14.76
C ARG A 85 0.47 1.82 -14.53
N TYR A 86 1.64 2.31 -14.13
CA TYR A 86 1.88 3.70 -13.75
C TYR A 86 3.14 4.25 -14.43
N PRO A 87 3.17 4.33 -15.78
CA PRO A 87 4.36 4.76 -16.54
C PRO A 87 4.82 6.17 -16.16
N GLU A 88 3.90 7.05 -15.75
CA GLU A 88 4.24 8.40 -15.27
C GLU A 88 5.12 8.39 -14.02
N ILE A 89 5.03 7.32 -13.21
CA ILE A 89 5.87 7.15 -12.02
C ILE A 89 7.25 6.64 -12.43
N GLU A 90 7.35 5.79 -13.46
CA GLU A 90 8.65 5.34 -13.99
C GLU A 90 9.45 6.53 -14.56
N ASP A 91 8.79 7.46 -15.24
CA ASP A 91 9.45 8.59 -15.90
C ASP A 91 9.78 9.78 -14.96
N ASP A 92 9.19 9.84 -13.75
CA ASP A 92 9.36 10.97 -12.82
C ASP A 92 9.95 10.53 -11.47
N ILE A 93 11.23 10.90 -11.25
CA ILE A 93 11.97 10.61 -10.02
C ILE A 93 11.30 11.16 -8.74
N ASN A 94 10.57 12.27 -8.84
CA ASN A 94 9.84 12.85 -7.71
C ASN A 94 8.62 11.98 -7.37
N LEU A 95 7.92 11.46 -8.37
CA LEU A 95 6.82 10.49 -8.15
C LEU A 95 7.35 9.18 -7.57
N GLN A 96 8.49 8.65 -8.06
CA GLN A 96 9.13 7.46 -7.47
C GLN A 96 9.48 7.66 -6.00
N THR A 97 10.01 8.84 -5.67
CA THR A 97 10.36 9.20 -4.29
C THR A 97 9.11 9.25 -3.41
N GLN A 98 8.04 9.87 -3.88
CA GLN A 98 6.77 9.95 -3.16
C GLN A 98 6.15 8.57 -2.94
N VAL A 99 6.15 7.70 -3.96
CA VAL A 99 5.69 6.31 -3.85
C VAL A 99 6.52 5.55 -2.82
N THR A 100 7.85 5.68 -2.88
CA THR A 100 8.76 5.02 -1.92
C THR A 100 8.50 5.44 -0.48
N VAL A 101 8.33 6.76 -0.24
CA VAL A 101 7.97 7.26 1.09
C VAL A 101 6.61 6.71 1.51
N ARG A 102 5.63 6.73 0.61
CA ARG A 102 4.27 6.29 0.91
C ARG A 102 4.18 4.80 1.22
N ILE A 103 4.95 3.96 0.54
CA ILE A 103 5.05 2.52 0.84
C ILE A 103 5.61 2.28 2.24
N LYS A 104 6.64 3.03 2.64
CA LYS A 104 7.20 2.92 4.01
C LYS A 104 6.16 3.24 5.09
N GLU A 105 5.20 4.11 4.79
CA GLU A 105 4.09 4.45 5.69
C GLU A 105 2.96 3.42 5.63
N LEU A 106 2.58 2.96 4.43
CA LEU A 106 1.44 2.07 4.21
C LEU A 106 1.72 0.61 4.58
N CYS A 107 2.89 0.11 4.19
CA CYS A 107 3.31 -1.28 4.39
C CYS A 107 4.81 -1.32 4.74
N PRO A 108 5.17 -0.97 5.98
CA PRO A 108 6.58 -0.97 6.40
C PRO A 108 7.18 -2.36 6.20
N PRO A 109 8.41 -2.46 5.67
CA PRO A 109 9.06 -3.75 5.50
C PRO A 109 9.32 -4.41 6.87
N PRO A 110 9.36 -5.75 6.94
CA PRO A 110 9.69 -6.47 8.17
C PRO A 110 11.04 -6.05 8.75
N GLU A 111 11.17 -6.04 10.09
CA GLU A 111 12.29 -5.44 10.84
C GLU A 111 13.69 -5.98 10.50
N ILE A 112 13.79 -7.12 9.81
CA ILE A 112 15.06 -7.72 9.37
C ILE A 112 15.88 -6.75 8.50
N PHE A 113 15.22 -5.88 7.72
CA PHE A 113 15.89 -4.88 6.90
C PHE A 113 16.29 -3.61 7.66
N GLY A 114 15.72 -3.36 8.84
CA GLY A 114 16.06 -2.22 9.69
C GLY A 114 17.26 -2.48 10.62
N ALA A 115 17.67 -3.75 10.76
CA ALA A 115 18.74 -4.17 11.66
C ALA A 115 20.10 -4.37 10.96
N ILE A 116 20.25 -4.01 9.68
CA ILE A 116 21.55 -3.97 9.01
C ILE A 116 22.15 -2.57 9.25
N PRO A 117 23.12 -2.40 10.17
CA PRO A 117 23.86 -1.15 10.24
C PRO A 117 24.62 -0.99 8.92
N HIS A 118 24.34 0.11 8.22
CA HIS A 118 25.22 0.62 7.16
C HIS A 118 26.57 1.05 7.77
#